data_AF-A0A846GFU6-F1
#
_entry.id   AF-A0A846GFU6-F1
#
_cell.length_a   1.000
_cell.length_b   1.000
_cell.length_c   1.000
_cell.angle_alpha   90.00
_cell.angle_beta   90.00
_cell.angle_gamma   90.00
#
_symmetry.space_group_name_H-M   'P 1'
#
loop_
_entity.id
_entity.type
_entity.pdbx_description
1 polymer ?
#
loop_
_entity_poly.entity_id
_entity_poly.type
_entity_poly.pdbx_seq_one_letter_code
_entity_poly.pdbx_strand_id
1 'polypeptide(L)'
;MLGNIHTLVESNQLEKYYKLLTNFDFLVAKVQHPEFGVQALIEDYDLVEGDNEKVKTLKLIQEALRLSAHILEKDGKQLMEQLLVRMQHLVQPEIQEFLLKAKSSKQK
;
A
#
# COMPACT_ATOMS: atom_id res chain seq x y z
N MET A 1 12.30 -3.08 10.11
CA MET A 1 11.94 -4.51 10.08
C MET A 1 10.88 -4.70 8.99
N LEU A 2 11.31 -4.83 7.74
CA LEU A 2 10.42 -4.87 6.56
C LEU A 2 9.89 -6.30 6.24
N GLY A 3 10.37 -7.32 6.97
CA GLY A 3 10.04 -8.74 6.73
C GLY A 3 8.98 -9.38 7.64
N ASN A 4 8.33 -8.64 8.55
CA ASN A 4 7.41 -9.23 9.54
C ASN A 4 5.93 -9.28 9.12
N ILE A 5 5.63 -9.13 7.83
CA ILE A 5 4.24 -9.14 7.35
C ILE A 5 3.63 -10.55 7.42
N HIS A 6 4.42 -11.59 7.15
CA HIS A 6 3.95 -12.98 7.21
C HIS A 6 3.51 -13.41 8.61
N THR A 7 4.21 -12.97 9.66
CA THR A 7 3.87 -13.35 11.05
C THR A 7 2.57 -12.71 11.53
N LEU A 8 2.15 -11.58 10.95
CA LEU A 8 0.87 -10.94 11.26
C LEU A 8 -0.31 -11.68 10.62
N VAL A 9 -0.10 -12.30 9.45
CA VAL A 9 -1.11 -13.10 8.74
C VAL A 9 -1.39 -14.39 9.50
N GLU A 10 -0.33 -15.09 9.92
CA GLU A 10 -0.43 -16.33 10.73
C GLU A 10 -1.18 -16.11 12.06
N SER A 11 -1.12 -14.89 12.60
CA SER A 11 -1.78 -14.52 13.86
C SER A 11 -3.21 -13.97 13.69
N ASN A 12 -3.77 -13.98 12.47
CA ASN A 12 -5.08 -13.42 12.11
C ASN A 12 -5.28 -11.94 12.54
N GLN A 13 -4.22 -11.12 12.48
CA GLN A 13 -4.24 -9.74 12.98
C GLN A 13 -4.58 -8.72 11.87
N LEU A 14 -5.74 -8.89 11.24
CA LEU A 14 -6.21 -8.03 10.13
C LEU A 14 -6.08 -6.53 10.44
N GLU A 15 -6.35 -6.11 11.67
CA GLU A 15 -6.24 -4.70 12.08
C GLU A 15 -4.82 -4.14 11.94
N LYS A 16 -3.83 -4.89 12.42
CA LYS A 16 -2.42 -4.47 12.33
C LYS A 16 -1.94 -4.52 10.90
N TYR A 17 -2.40 -5.51 10.15
CA TYR A 17 -2.11 -5.67 8.74
C TYR A 17 -2.61 -4.47 7.93
N TYR A 18 -3.88 -4.12 8.13
CA TYR A 18 -4.50 -2.95 7.52
C TYR A 18 -3.75 -1.67 7.86
N LYS A 19 -3.40 -1.46 9.14
CA LYS A 19 -2.62 -0.28 9.57
C LYS A 19 -1.25 -0.21 8.91
N LEU A 20 -0.58 -1.35 8.72
CA LEU A 20 0.75 -1.39 8.11
C LEU A 20 0.67 -1.11 6.60
N LEU A 21 -0.26 -1.76 5.89
CA LEU A 21 -0.42 -1.57 4.44
C LEU A 21 -1.10 -0.26 4.07
N THR A 22 -1.70 0.46 5.01
CA THR A 22 -2.17 1.85 4.81
C THR A 22 -1.19 2.89 5.36
N ASN A 23 -0.03 2.48 5.89
CA ASN A 23 1.02 3.39 6.35
C ASN A 23 1.91 3.78 5.17
N PHE A 24 1.77 5.03 4.72
CA PHE A 24 2.50 5.51 3.55
C PHE A 24 4.03 5.44 3.70
N ASP A 25 4.57 5.76 4.88
CA ASP A 25 6.02 5.71 5.13
C ASP A 25 6.54 4.28 5.01
N PHE A 26 5.75 3.29 5.47
CA PHE A 26 6.07 1.88 5.27
C PHE A 26 6.06 1.49 3.78
N LEU A 27 5.06 1.92 3.02
CA LEU A 27 4.97 1.63 1.59
C LEU A 27 6.18 2.22 0.84
N VAL A 28 6.53 3.47 1.12
CA VAL A 28 7.72 4.13 0.56
C VAL A 28 9.00 3.36 0.92
N ALA A 29 9.17 3.04 2.20
CA ALA A 29 10.34 2.32 2.67
C ALA A 29 10.47 0.95 2.01
N LYS A 30 9.36 0.23 1.79
CA LYS A 30 9.37 -1.09 1.14
C LYS A 30 9.62 -1.00 -0.37
N VAL A 31 8.98 -0.07 -1.06
CA VAL A 31 9.17 0.12 -2.52
C VAL A 31 10.60 0.55 -2.85
N GLN A 32 11.23 1.37 -2.00
CA GLN A 32 12.58 1.90 -2.24
C GLN A 32 13.71 1.04 -1.66
N HIS A 33 13.38 -0.07 -0.99
CA HIS A 33 14.40 -0.92 -0.39
C HIS A 33 15.13 -1.76 -1.45
N PRO A 34 16.48 -1.90 -1.40
CA PRO A 34 17.24 -2.64 -2.41
C PRO A 34 16.89 -4.13 -2.53
N GLU A 35 16.48 -4.75 -1.42
CA GLU A 35 16.09 -6.18 -1.38
C GLU A 35 14.60 -6.41 -1.68
N PHE A 36 13.81 -5.33 -1.76
CA PHE A 36 12.39 -5.40 -2.05
C PHE A 36 12.08 -4.56 -3.30
N GLY A 37 10.89 -4.00 -3.37
CA GLY A 37 10.39 -3.26 -4.51
C GLY A 37 8.87 -3.26 -4.52
N VAL A 38 8.29 -2.70 -5.58
CA VAL A 38 6.84 -2.67 -5.75
C VAL A 38 6.24 -4.07 -5.85
N GLN A 39 6.92 -5.02 -6.47
CA GLN A 39 6.42 -6.39 -6.61
C GLN A 39 6.30 -7.09 -5.25
N ALA A 40 7.34 -7.01 -4.41
CA ALA A 40 7.30 -7.54 -3.05
C ALA A 40 6.22 -6.86 -2.19
N LEU A 41 5.93 -5.57 -2.44
CA LEU A 41 4.81 -4.91 -1.79
C LEU A 41 3.46 -5.43 -2.28
N ILE A 42 3.26 -5.63 -3.58
CA ILE A 42 2.01 -6.18 -4.16
C ILE A 42 1.72 -7.57 -3.58
N GLU A 43 2.75 -8.40 -3.43
CA GLU A 43 2.66 -9.74 -2.85
C GLU A 43 2.21 -9.73 -1.39
N ASP A 44 2.56 -8.68 -0.62
CA ASP A 44 2.01 -8.52 0.73
C ASP A 44 0.47 -8.47 0.64
N TYR A 45 -0.09 -7.61 -0.21
CA TYR A 45 -1.56 -7.48 -0.35
C TYR A 45 -2.27 -8.77 -0.79
N ASP A 46 -1.56 -9.72 -1.41
CA ASP A 46 -2.12 -11.03 -1.78
C ASP A 46 -2.32 -11.94 -0.55
N LEU A 47 -1.65 -11.67 0.58
CA LEU A 47 -1.78 -12.45 1.82
C LEU A 47 -3.11 -12.26 2.55
N VAL A 48 -3.97 -11.35 2.08
CA VAL A 48 -5.26 -11.07 2.71
C VAL A 48 -6.40 -11.35 1.74
N GLU A 49 -7.36 -12.14 2.23
CA GLU A 49 -8.58 -12.53 1.54
C GLU A 49 -9.81 -12.21 2.40
N GLY A 50 -10.97 -12.09 1.75
CA GLY A 50 -12.26 -11.82 2.40
C GLY A 50 -12.99 -10.62 1.80
N ASP A 51 -14.21 -10.38 2.29
CA ASP A 51 -15.15 -9.40 1.72
C ASP A 51 -15.49 -8.24 2.67
N ASN A 52 -14.67 -8.01 3.70
CA ASN A 52 -14.86 -6.87 4.59
C ASN A 52 -14.26 -5.59 3.98
N GLU A 53 -14.76 -4.43 4.40
CA GLU A 53 -14.38 -3.11 3.85
C GLU A 53 -12.87 -2.81 3.93
N LYS A 54 -12.17 -3.32 4.94
CA LYS A 54 -10.71 -3.17 5.03
C LYS A 54 -10.00 -3.94 3.94
N VAL A 55 -10.42 -5.18 3.68
CA VAL A 55 -9.87 -5.99 2.59
C VAL A 55 -10.17 -5.33 1.25
N LYS A 56 -11.39 -4.85 1.02
CA LYS A 56 -11.75 -4.10 -0.20
C LYS A 56 -10.86 -2.88 -0.40
N THR A 57 -10.63 -2.11 0.66
CA THR A 57 -9.71 -0.95 0.64
C THR A 57 -8.29 -1.38 0.28
N LEU A 58 -7.77 -2.44 0.90
CA LEU A 58 -6.44 -2.97 0.58
C LEU A 58 -6.36 -3.42 -0.88
N LYS A 59 -7.38 -4.08 -1.42
CA LYS A 59 -7.41 -4.50 -2.83
C LYS A 59 -7.44 -3.30 -3.79
N LEU A 60 -8.13 -2.21 -3.45
CA LEU A 60 -8.07 -0.98 -4.27
C LEU A 60 -6.66 -0.38 -4.32
N ILE A 61 -5.95 -0.37 -3.19
CA ILE A 61 -4.56 0.10 -3.14
C ILE A 61 -3.66 -0.85 -3.94
N GLN A 62 -3.85 -2.17 -3.79
CA GLN A 62 -3.12 -3.18 -4.54
C GLN A 62 -3.28 -3.00 -6.06
N GLU A 63 -4.50 -2.78 -6.55
CA GLU A 63 -4.75 -2.55 -7.98
C GLU A 63 -4.08 -1.27 -8.48
N ALA A 64 -4.09 -0.19 -7.68
CA ALA A 64 -3.35 1.03 -8.01
C ALA A 64 -1.83 0.80 -8.11
N LEU A 65 -1.26 -0.04 -7.22
CA LEU A 65 0.14 -0.44 -7.26
C LEU A 65 0.44 -1.28 -8.52
N ARG A 66 -0.40 -2.26 -8.85
CA ARG A 66 -0.26 -3.09 -10.07
C ARG A 66 -0.27 -2.26 -11.34
N LEU A 67 -1.22 -1.32 -11.45
CA LEU A 67 -1.31 -0.38 -12.59
C LEU A 67 -0.10 0.55 -12.71
N SER A 68 0.69 0.67 -11.65
CA SER A 68 1.84 1.58 -11.56
C SER A 68 3.18 0.84 -11.45
N ALA A 69 3.18 -0.49 -11.38
CA ALA A 69 4.35 -1.31 -11.07
C ALA A 69 5.54 -0.99 -11.97
N HIS A 70 5.34 -1.01 -13.29
CA HIS A 70 6.37 -0.67 -14.29
C HIS A 70 6.98 0.74 -14.16
N ILE A 71 6.26 1.69 -13.56
CA ILE A 71 6.77 3.05 -13.27
C ILE A 71 7.56 3.01 -11.96
N LEU A 72 7.02 2.35 -10.94
CA LEU A 72 7.60 2.26 -9.60
C LEU A 72 8.87 1.39 -9.56
N GLU A 73 9.00 0.42 -10.46
CA GLU A 73 10.24 -0.34 -10.67
C GLU A 73 11.37 0.54 -11.20
N LYS A 74 11.04 1.55 -12.03
CA LYS A 74 12.03 2.50 -12.57
C LYS A 74 12.32 3.62 -11.59
N ASP A 75 11.29 4.08 -10.88
CA ASP A 75 11.38 5.17 -9.94
C ASP A 75 10.38 5.02 -8.78
N GLY A 76 10.82 4.35 -7.72
CA GLY A 76 10.04 4.14 -6.51
C GLY A 76 9.69 5.44 -5.75
N LYS A 77 10.27 6.59 -6.11
CA LYS A 77 9.90 7.90 -5.53
C LYS A 77 8.56 8.40 -6.05
N GLN A 78 8.10 7.89 -7.20
CA GLN A 78 6.81 8.25 -7.78
C GLN A 78 5.61 7.58 -7.10
N LEU A 79 5.82 6.74 -6.07
CA LEU A 79 4.74 6.02 -5.37
C LEU A 79 3.56 6.92 -5.02
N MET A 80 3.82 8.09 -4.44
CA MET A 80 2.76 9.03 -4.07
C MET A 80 1.96 9.50 -5.28
N GLU A 81 2.66 10.00 -6.30
CA GLU A 81 2.03 10.62 -7.47
C GLU A 81 1.21 9.58 -8.23
N GLN A 82 1.72 8.37 -8.36
CA GLN A 82 1.00 7.26 -8.99
C GLN A 82 -0.26 6.87 -8.19
N LEU A 83 -0.16 6.70 -6.86
CA LEU A 83 -1.33 6.36 -6.04
C LEU A 83 -2.39 7.48 -6.06
N LEU A 84 -1.99 8.75 -6.03
CA LEU A 84 -2.91 9.88 -6.17
C LEU A 84 -3.65 9.84 -7.49
N VAL A 85 -2.94 9.72 -8.62
CA VAL A 85 -3.55 9.73 -9.96
C VAL A 85 -4.47 8.51 -10.16
N ARG A 86 -4.04 7.32 -9.71
CA ARG A 86 -4.82 6.08 -9.88
C ARG A 86 -6.08 6.06 -9.02
N MET A 87 -6.07 6.71 -7.86
CA MET A 87 -7.13 6.58 -6.86
C MET A 87 -7.93 7.86 -6.62
N GLN A 88 -7.62 8.99 -7.28
CA GLN A 88 -8.31 10.27 -7.07
C GLN A 88 -9.84 10.22 -7.34
N HIS A 89 -10.31 9.30 -8.16
CA HIS A 89 -11.72 9.14 -8.51
C HIS A 89 -12.50 8.24 -7.56
N LEU A 90 -11.83 7.58 -6.61
CA LEU A 90 -12.43 6.65 -5.65
C LEU A 90 -13.06 7.43 -4.49
N VAL A 91 -14.34 7.23 -4.20
CA VAL A 91 -15.10 8.00 -3.19
C VAL A 91 -15.15 7.35 -1.81
N GLN A 92 -14.52 6.18 -1.64
CA GLN A 92 -14.45 5.46 -0.38
C GLN A 92 -13.74 6.31 0.69
N PRO A 93 -14.35 6.53 1.87
CA PRO A 93 -13.76 7.37 2.93
C PRO A 93 -12.35 6.95 3.35
N GLU A 94 -12.10 5.65 3.43
CA GLU A 94 -10.81 5.06 3.80
C GLU A 94 -9.72 5.38 2.78
N ILE A 95 -10.07 5.38 1.48
CA ILE A 95 -9.15 5.76 0.40
C ILE A 95 -8.87 7.26 0.45
N GLN A 96 -9.89 8.09 0.66
CA GLN A 96 -9.71 9.53 0.79
C GLN A 96 -8.81 9.88 1.99
N GLU A 97 -9.03 9.22 3.14
CA GLU A 97 -8.17 9.38 4.32
C GLU A 97 -6.72 8.94 4.03
N PHE A 98 -6.54 7.79 3.37
CA PHE A 98 -5.23 7.30 2.96
C PHE A 98 -4.50 8.29 2.04
N LEU A 99 -5.18 8.81 1.01
CA LEU A 99 -4.62 9.78 0.08
C LEU A 99 -4.28 11.11 0.79
N LEU A 100 -5.11 11.57 1.73
CA LEU A 100 -4.83 12.77 2.53
C LEU A 100 -3.58 12.60 3.41
N LYS A 101 -3.43 11.44 4.05
CA LYS A 101 -2.22 11.11 4.84
C LYS A 101 -0.98 11.07 3.94
N ALA A 102 -1.07 10.43 2.78
CA ALA A 102 0.03 10.36 1.82
C ALA A 102 0.48 11.76 1.37
N LYS A 103 -0.45 12.67 1.04
CA LYS A 103 -0.12 14.07 0.67
C LYS A 103 0.62 14.81 1.80
N SER A 104 0.22 14.56 3.04
CA SER A 104 0.80 15.22 4.22
C SER A 104 2.21 14.70 4.54
N SER A 105 2.51 13.44 4.23
CA SER A 105 3.86 12.86 4.38
C SER A 105 4.89 13.46 3.41
N LYS A 106 4.49 14.06 2.27
CA LYS A 106 5.44 14.75 1.34
C LYS A 106 5.94 16.09 1.88
N GLN A 107 5.23 16.68 2.85
CA GLN A 107 5.44 18.05 3.32
C GLN A 107 6.25 18.13 4.63
N LYS A 108 6.68 16.98 5.17
CA LYS A 108 7.60 16.89 6.32
C LYS A 108 8.99 16.52 5.86
#